data_AF-A0A669F8N7-F1
#
_entry.id   AF-A0A669F8N7-F1
#
_cell.length_a   1.000
_cell.length_b   1.000
_cell.length_c   1.000
_cell.angle_alpha   90.00
_cell.angle_beta   90.00
_cell.angle_gamma   90.00
#
_symmetry.space_group_name_H-M   'P 1'
#
loop_
_entity.id
_entity.type
_entity.pdbx_description
1 polymer ?
#
loop_
_entity_poly.entity_id
_entity_poly.type
_entity_poly.pdbx_seq_one_letter_code
_entity_poly.pdbx_strand_id
1 'polypeptide(L)'
;SQGTMETHKLFLPSTAVRGGRAQTRRVQQQQTPPPYRERVEGAESFPLDFTAVEGNMDNFVVQIKNLAQSLYPCSAQKLDQDMKLHFLKNVSVTCNDGSPAGYYIKESKGSKRWLLFLEGGWYCFDSQTCESRYETMRRLMSSTKWPLTRTGRGILSPQPEENPHWWNANVVFIPYCSSDVWSGATPKTDQSDYAFMGSLIIKEVVNELLTKGLENAKVLLLAGSSAGGTGVLLNVDQVAEQLEAQGYTGVQVRGLADSGWFLDNKQYKFTDCLDTISCAPTEAIKRGIRYWGGLVPESCRQAHVGEEWNCFFGYKVYPTLKSPVFVAQWLFDEAQLTVDNIHLTGQPIHEGQWRYIQKLGQELRHTLRDVTAMFAPACLSHELITRADWTDIRVKGISLPRALHCWDRSLHHNLHINSSHSHQKHMTPPVRGCLLQLIDSCPWPHCNPSCPTIRDQLTGQEMSVIQFLKHMGFDVQKMAQQQGMEPKKLLGMLNNGN
;
A
#
# COMPACT_ATOMS: atom_id res chain seq x y z
N SER A 1 -24.24 -21.39 -54.09
CA SER A 1 -22.87 -20.95 -54.38
C SER A 1 -21.95 -21.65 -53.38
N GLN A 2 -21.56 -22.92 -53.62
CA GLN A 2 -20.23 -23.34 -54.14
C GLN A 2 -19.07 -22.59 -53.45
N GLY A 3 -18.08 -23.18 -52.78
CA GLY A 3 -17.63 -24.55 -52.48
C GLY A 3 -16.26 -24.43 -51.75
N THR A 4 -16.04 -25.12 -50.63
CA THR A 4 -15.10 -26.27 -50.42
C THR A 4 -13.59 -26.10 -50.71
N MET A 5 -12.80 -26.48 -49.67
CA MET A 5 -11.49 -27.19 -49.68
C MET A 5 -10.26 -26.41 -50.23
N GLU A 6 -8.99 -26.63 -49.87
CA GLU A 6 -8.27 -27.72 -49.19
C GLU A 6 -6.83 -27.24 -48.82
N THR A 7 -6.16 -28.03 -47.97
CA THR A 7 -4.73 -28.00 -47.60
C THR A 7 -3.76 -28.29 -48.75
N HIS A 8 -2.50 -27.80 -48.68
CA HIS A 8 -1.30 -28.60 -49.01
C HIS A 8 0.05 -27.95 -48.58
N LYS A 9 0.91 -28.78 -47.98
CA LYS A 9 2.38 -28.62 -47.80
C LYS A 9 3.11 -28.89 -49.12
N LEU A 10 4.32 -28.34 -49.34
CA LEU A 10 5.48 -29.07 -49.92
C LEU A 10 6.80 -28.25 -49.95
N PHE A 11 7.83 -28.83 -49.28
CA PHE A 11 9.24 -29.08 -49.66
C PHE A 11 10.22 -28.06 -50.32
N LEU A 12 11.46 -28.15 -49.81
CA LEU A 12 12.77 -27.59 -50.21
C LEU A 12 13.22 -28.02 -51.64
N PRO A 13 14.29 -27.41 -52.21
CA PRO A 13 15.64 -28.00 -52.08
C PRO A 13 16.82 -27.01 -52.01
N SER A 14 17.99 -27.63 -51.78
CA SER A 14 19.34 -27.18 -51.45
C SER A 14 20.26 -26.81 -52.63
N THR A 15 21.49 -26.36 -52.29
CA THR A 15 22.77 -26.30 -53.05
C THR A 15 23.02 -25.08 -53.96
N ALA A 16 24.25 -24.63 -54.26
CA ALA A 16 25.55 -24.49 -53.59
C ALA A 16 26.50 -23.73 -54.57
N VAL A 17 27.67 -23.30 -54.09
CA VAL A 17 28.97 -23.23 -54.82
C VAL A 17 29.53 -21.87 -55.37
N ARG A 18 30.62 -21.43 -54.70
CA ARG A 18 31.96 -20.91 -55.11
C ARG A 18 32.22 -19.50 -55.68
N GLY A 19 33.20 -18.89 -55.01
CA GLY A 19 34.42 -18.26 -55.57
C GLY A 19 34.98 -17.22 -54.57
N GLY A 20 36.15 -17.30 -53.94
CA GLY A 20 37.37 -18.07 -54.15
C GLY A 20 38.54 -17.11 -54.42
N ARG A 21 39.38 -16.76 -53.42
CA ARG A 21 40.81 -16.49 -53.62
C ARG A 21 41.67 -16.57 -52.34
N ALA A 22 42.58 -17.54 -52.39
CA ALA A 22 43.87 -17.82 -51.70
C ALA A 22 44.49 -16.72 -50.81
N GLN A 23 44.88 -16.97 -49.55
CA GLN A 23 45.93 -17.84 -48.94
C GLN A 23 47.27 -17.11 -48.68
N THR A 24 47.71 -17.11 -47.41
CA THR A 24 49.10 -17.42 -47.06
C THR A 24 49.17 -17.95 -45.62
N ARG A 25 49.78 -19.13 -45.45
CA ARG A 25 50.03 -19.84 -44.19
C ARG A 25 51.22 -19.22 -43.45
N ARG A 26 51.13 -19.11 -42.11
CA ARG A 26 52.27 -19.22 -41.20
C ARG A 26 51.94 -20.21 -40.09
N VAL A 27 52.86 -21.14 -39.88
CA VAL A 27 52.86 -22.21 -38.89
C VAL A 27 53.29 -21.62 -37.54
N GLN A 28 52.58 -21.94 -36.45
CA GLN A 28 53.12 -21.84 -35.10
C GLN A 28 52.52 -22.91 -34.17
N GLN A 29 53.39 -23.37 -33.28
CA GLN A 29 53.37 -24.64 -32.55
C GLN A 29 52.27 -24.76 -31.49
N GLN A 30 51.85 -26.01 -31.27
CA GLN A 30 51.04 -26.44 -30.11
C GLN A 30 51.79 -26.20 -28.80
N GLN A 31 51.16 -25.48 -27.87
CA GLN A 31 51.50 -25.50 -26.44
C GLN A 31 50.28 -25.97 -25.64
N THR A 32 50.54 -26.89 -24.73
CA THR A 32 49.63 -27.59 -23.82
C THR A 32 49.00 -26.63 -22.79
N PRO A 33 47.75 -26.89 -22.32
CA PRO A 33 47.09 -26.07 -21.31
C PRO A 33 47.61 -26.35 -19.89
N PRO A 34 47.68 -25.36 -18.98
CA PRO A 34 48.05 -25.58 -17.59
C PRO A 34 46.89 -26.21 -16.79
N PRO A 35 47.19 -26.88 -15.66
CA PRO A 35 46.21 -27.72 -14.97
C PRO A 35 45.19 -26.92 -14.16
N TYR A 36 44.01 -27.51 -14.07
CA TYR A 36 42.85 -27.15 -13.26
C TYR A 36 43.26 -26.79 -11.81
N ARG A 37 42.95 -25.57 -11.36
CA ARG A 37 42.88 -25.23 -9.93
C ARG A 37 41.41 -25.19 -9.53
N GLU A 38 41.04 -26.04 -8.57
CA GLU A 38 39.75 -26.02 -7.89
C GLU A 38 39.50 -24.62 -7.30
N ARG A 39 38.36 -24.04 -7.67
CA ARG A 39 37.87 -22.80 -7.07
C ARG A 39 37.11 -23.17 -5.81
N VAL A 40 37.75 -22.98 -4.66
CA VAL A 40 37.09 -22.98 -3.36
C VAL A 40 36.24 -21.70 -3.28
N GLU A 41 34.92 -21.82 -3.38
CA GLU A 41 34.00 -20.73 -3.06
C GLU A 41 33.89 -20.60 -1.53
N GLY A 42 34.90 -19.96 -0.93
CA GLY A 42 34.82 -19.43 0.43
C GLY A 42 34.44 -17.95 0.36
N ALA A 43 33.47 -17.52 1.17
CA ALA A 43 33.20 -16.11 1.36
C ALA A 43 34.43 -15.45 2.01
N GLU A 44 35.18 -14.64 1.25
CA GLU A 44 36.20 -13.76 1.81
C GLU A 44 35.52 -12.70 2.68
N SER A 45 35.57 -12.88 4.00
CA SER A 45 35.20 -11.85 4.95
C SER A 45 36.39 -10.91 5.13
N PHE A 46 36.22 -9.65 4.72
CA PHE A 46 37.15 -8.58 5.06
C PHE A 46 36.76 -8.03 6.44
N PRO A 47 37.61 -8.19 7.48
CA PRO A 47 37.36 -7.54 8.76
C PRO A 47 37.59 -6.04 8.58
N LEU A 48 36.55 -5.24 8.75
CA LEU A 48 36.68 -3.79 8.85
C LEU A 48 37.12 -3.46 10.28
N ASP A 49 38.30 -2.87 10.40
CA ASP A 49 38.83 -2.34 11.66
C ASP A 49 38.18 -0.98 11.96
N PHE A 50 37.45 -0.90 13.07
CA PHE A 50 36.69 0.28 13.51
C PHE A 50 37.42 1.10 14.59
N THR A 51 38.69 0.82 14.85
CA THR A 51 39.46 1.48 15.92
C THR A 51 39.70 2.98 15.70
N ALA A 52 39.40 3.52 14.51
CA ALA A 52 39.51 4.95 14.19
C ALA A 52 38.14 5.63 13.98
N VAL A 53 37.18 5.48 14.91
CA VAL A 53 35.92 6.24 14.87
C VAL A 53 35.56 6.81 16.25
N GLU A 54 36.47 7.56 16.85
CA GLU A 54 36.12 8.55 17.88
C GLU A 54 36.49 9.94 17.35
N GLY A 55 35.53 10.58 16.68
CA GLY A 55 35.64 12.00 16.33
C GLY A 55 34.91 12.48 15.07
N ASN A 56 34.53 11.60 14.14
CA ASN A 56 33.93 12.07 12.87
C ASN A 56 32.94 11.07 12.24
N MET A 57 31.81 10.87 12.92
CA MET A 57 30.76 9.93 12.52
C MET A 57 30.06 10.33 11.21
N ASP A 58 29.97 11.63 10.92
CA ASP A 58 29.31 12.13 9.71
C ASP A 58 30.13 11.81 8.44
N ASN A 59 31.45 11.95 8.50
CA ASN A 59 32.34 11.63 7.37
C ASN A 59 32.37 10.11 7.09
N PHE A 60 32.28 9.30 8.15
CA PHE A 60 32.18 7.85 8.02
C PHE A 60 30.88 7.39 7.33
N VAL A 61 29.74 7.99 7.70
CA VAL A 61 28.45 7.71 7.04
C VAL A 61 28.47 8.13 5.57
N VAL A 62 29.14 9.23 5.24
CA VAL A 62 29.33 9.67 3.84
C VAL A 62 30.19 8.66 3.08
N GLN A 63 31.27 8.15 3.66
CA GLN A 63 32.11 7.12 3.03
C GLN A 63 31.37 5.79 2.81
N ILE A 64 30.54 5.35 3.76
CA ILE A 64 29.68 4.17 3.56
C ILE A 64 28.67 4.40 2.45
N LYS A 65 28.04 5.58 2.39
CA LYS A 65 27.11 5.92 1.30
C LYS A 65 27.80 5.91 -0.06
N ASN A 66 29.01 6.48 -0.13
CA ASN A 66 29.80 6.52 -1.36
C ASN A 66 30.24 5.11 -1.77
N LEU A 67 30.62 4.25 -0.82
CA LEU A 67 30.98 2.86 -1.08
C LEU A 67 29.76 2.05 -1.55
N ALA A 68 28.61 2.20 -0.88
CA ALA A 68 27.35 1.56 -1.28
C ALA A 68 26.92 2.02 -2.68
N GLN A 69 27.02 3.31 -3.00
CA GLN A 69 26.75 3.85 -4.33
C GLN A 69 27.75 3.39 -5.39
N SER A 70 29.01 3.16 -5.01
CA SER A 70 30.05 2.68 -5.93
C SER A 70 29.95 1.18 -6.20
N LEU A 71 29.40 0.41 -5.25
CA LEU A 71 29.18 -1.04 -5.38
C LEU A 71 27.82 -1.37 -6.04
N TYR A 72 26.85 -0.46 -5.98
CA TYR A 72 25.54 -0.62 -6.61
C TYR A 72 25.62 -0.99 -8.11
N PRO A 73 26.43 -0.33 -8.96
CA PRO A 73 26.57 -0.66 -10.38
C PRO A 73 27.27 -2.01 -10.63
N CYS A 74 28.16 -2.43 -9.74
CA CYS A 74 28.88 -3.71 -9.86
C CYS A 74 27.99 -4.93 -9.56
N SER A 75 26.90 -4.72 -8.79
CA SER A 75 25.84 -5.72 -8.58
C SER A 75 24.68 -5.64 -9.59
N ALA A 76 24.61 -4.56 -10.39
CA ALA A 76 23.54 -4.27 -11.34
C ALA A 76 23.64 -5.05 -12.66
N GLN A 77 24.05 -6.32 -12.61
CA GLN A 77 23.69 -7.27 -13.68
C GLN A 77 22.17 -7.49 -13.61
N LYS A 78 21.42 -6.62 -14.32
CA LYS A 78 20.00 -6.77 -14.64
C LYS A 78 19.17 -7.40 -13.51
N LEU A 79 19.24 -6.83 -12.30
CA LEU A 79 18.36 -7.28 -11.22
C LEU A 79 16.92 -7.07 -11.69
N ASP A 80 16.18 -8.16 -11.80
CA ASP A 80 14.75 -8.15 -12.07
C ASP A 80 14.07 -7.39 -10.93
N GLN A 81 13.70 -6.13 -11.21
CA GLN A 81 13.15 -5.22 -10.19
C GLN A 81 11.67 -5.47 -9.96
N ASP A 82 11.02 -6.18 -10.88
CA ASP A 82 9.59 -6.42 -10.84
C ASP A 82 9.25 -7.59 -9.93
N MET A 83 8.06 -7.52 -9.31
CA MET A 83 7.45 -8.64 -8.63
C MET A 83 6.84 -9.59 -9.67
N LYS A 84 6.92 -10.89 -9.43
CA LYS A 84 6.41 -11.94 -10.34
C LYS A 84 5.10 -12.49 -9.85
N LEU A 85 4.14 -12.69 -10.75
CA LEU A 85 2.85 -13.27 -10.45
C LEU A 85 2.97 -14.77 -10.09
N HIS A 86 2.31 -15.15 -9.00
CA HIS A 86 2.04 -16.52 -8.60
C HIS A 86 0.55 -16.67 -8.33
N PHE A 87 -0.09 -17.58 -9.06
CA PHE A 87 -1.45 -18.02 -8.71
C PHE A 87 -1.40 -18.95 -7.50
N LEU A 88 -2.44 -18.90 -6.67
CA LEU A 88 -2.59 -19.83 -5.56
C LEU A 88 -2.69 -21.26 -6.10
N LYS A 89 -1.97 -22.19 -5.46
CA LYS A 89 -2.04 -23.62 -5.70
C LYS A 89 -3.41 -24.18 -5.31
N ASN A 90 -3.99 -23.63 -4.24
CA ASN A 90 -5.33 -23.96 -3.83
C ASN A 90 -6.36 -23.26 -4.73
N VAL A 91 -6.75 -23.94 -5.80
CA VAL A 91 -7.68 -23.42 -6.81
C VAL A 91 -9.10 -23.20 -6.29
N SER A 92 -9.44 -23.66 -5.08
CA SER A 92 -10.75 -23.35 -4.47
C SER A 92 -10.82 -21.92 -3.95
N VAL A 93 -9.69 -21.24 -3.77
CA VAL A 93 -9.63 -19.83 -3.35
C VAL A 93 -9.54 -18.95 -4.60
N THR A 94 -10.65 -18.26 -4.89
CA THR A 94 -10.89 -17.64 -6.19
C THR A 94 -11.18 -16.15 -6.10
N CYS A 95 -11.00 -15.46 -7.22
CA CYS A 95 -11.56 -14.14 -7.47
C CYS A 95 -13.09 -14.22 -7.66
N ASN A 96 -13.77 -13.07 -7.76
CA ASN A 96 -15.22 -13.01 -7.91
C ASN A 96 -15.77 -13.92 -9.02
N ASP A 97 -15.12 -13.94 -10.19
CA ASP A 97 -15.58 -14.73 -11.35
C ASP A 97 -15.26 -16.24 -11.28
N GLY A 98 -14.54 -16.69 -10.25
CA GLY A 98 -14.07 -18.07 -10.09
C GLY A 98 -12.68 -18.34 -10.67
N SER A 99 -12.02 -17.35 -11.27
CA SER A 99 -10.60 -17.48 -11.67
C SER A 99 -9.70 -17.58 -10.42
N PRO A 100 -8.55 -18.29 -10.49
CA PRO A 100 -7.68 -18.46 -9.32
C PRO A 100 -7.15 -17.11 -8.85
N ALA A 101 -7.23 -16.85 -7.55
CA ALA A 101 -6.56 -15.70 -6.96
C ALA A 101 -5.03 -15.92 -6.94
N GLY A 102 -4.27 -14.89 -6.54
CA GLY A 102 -2.82 -14.94 -6.56
C GLY A 102 -2.19 -13.71 -5.94
N TYR A 103 -0.86 -13.66 -6.01
CA TYR A 103 -0.04 -12.57 -5.49
C TYR A 103 1.18 -12.37 -6.38
N TYR A 104 1.72 -11.16 -6.37
CA TYR A 104 3.02 -10.87 -6.95
C TYR A 104 4.06 -10.86 -5.83
N ILE A 105 5.24 -11.42 -6.06
CA ILE A 105 6.33 -11.43 -5.07
C ILE A 105 7.65 -10.98 -5.68
N LYS A 106 8.40 -10.21 -4.89
CA LYS A 106 9.84 -10.00 -5.05
C LYS A 106 10.54 -10.39 -3.76
N GLU A 107 11.33 -11.46 -3.83
CA GLU A 107 12.12 -11.95 -2.71
C GLU A 107 13.41 -11.12 -2.54
N SER A 108 13.79 -10.90 -1.29
CA SER A 108 15.05 -10.26 -0.90
C SER A 108 15.80 -11.20 0.04
N LYS A 109 16.65 -12.04 -0.54
CA LYS A 109 17.41 -13.06 0.20
C LYS A 109 18.25 -12.39 1.28
N GLY A 110 18.09 -12.82 2.53
CA GLY A 110 18.75 -12.26 3.71
C GLY A 110 17.91 -11.23 4.48
N SER A 111 16.84 -10.70 3.90
CA SER A 111 15.89 -9.85 4.62
C SER A 111 14.90 -10.70 5.42
N LYS A 112 14.73 -10.36 6.69
CA LYS A 112 13.71 -10.95 7.58
C LYS A 112 12.46 -10.06 7.71
N ARG A 113 12.36 -9.02 6.87
CA ARG A 113 11.20 -8.13 6.80
C ARG A 113 10.33 -8.56 5.62
N TRP A 114 9.04 -8.67 5.86
CA TRP A 114 8.03 -8.99 4.86
C TRP A 114 7.00 -7.88 4.82
N LEU A 115 6.66 -7.43 3.62
CA LEU A 115 5.63 -6.43 3.36
C LEU A 115 4.59 -7.05 2.43
N LEU A 116 3.41 -7.32 2.97
CA LEU A 116 2.25 -7.81 2.21
C LEU A 116 1.30 -6.64 2.00
N PHE A 117 1.08 -6.25 0.75
CA PHE A 117 0.23 -5.12 0.39
C PHE A 117 -1.10 -5.59 -0.21
N LEU A 118 -2.20 -5.09 0.36
CA LEU A 118 -3.56 -5.30 -0.09
C LEU A 118 -3.98 -4.15 -1.03
N GLU A 119 -4.25 -4.48 -2.30
CA GLU A 119 -4.81 -3.51 -3.25
C GLU A 119 -6.21 -3.05 -2.80
N GLY A 120 -6.55 -1.80 -3.13
CA GLY A 120 -7.88 -1.24 -2.92
C GLY A 120 -8.73 -1.23 -4.19
N GLY A 121 -9.78 -0.41 -4.20
CA GLY A 121 -10.61 -0.18 -5.37
C GLY A 121 -12.09 -0.48 -5.15
N TRP A 122 -12.71 0.16 -4.15
CA TRP A 122 -14.15 0.06 -3.87
C TRP A 122 -14.63 -1.37 -3.59
N TYR A 123 -15.91 -1.65 -3.81
CA TYR A 123 -16.57 -2.93 -3.55
C TYR A 123 -17.86 -3.01 -4.38
N CYS A 124 -18.61 -4.10 -4.28
CA CYS A 124 -20.00 -4.20 -4.76
C CYS A 124 -20.80 -5.00 -3.73
N PHE A 125 -22.07 -4.68 -3.48
CA PHE A 125 -22.80 -5.18 -2.30
C PHE A 125 -24.13 -5.87 -2.65
N ASP A 126 -24.44 -6.02 -3.93
CA ASP A 126 -25.55 -6.80 -4.46
C ASP A 126 -25.25 -7.24 -5.90
N SER A 127 -26.13 -8.08 -6.46
CA SER A 127 -25.97 -8.63 -7.81
C SER A 127 -25.84 -7.53 -8.88
N GLN A 128 -26.68 -6.49 -8.82
CA GLN A 128 -26.69 -5.40 -9.81
C GLN A 128 -25.40 -4.58 -9.78
N THR A 129 -24.94 -4.17 -8.59
CA THR A 129 -23.68 -3.42 -8.44
C THR A 129 -22.48 -4.27 -8.83
N CYS A 130 -22.49 -5.58 -8.56
CA CYS A 130 -21.41 -6.47 -8.97
C CYS A 130 -21.39 -6.73 -10.47
N GLU A 131 -22.55 -6.85 -11.13
CA GLU A 131 -22.64 -6.97 -12.58
C GLU A 131 -22.09 -5.72 -13.28
N SER A 132 -22.53 -4.53 -12.86
CA SER A 132 -21.99 -3.27 -13.37
C SER A 132 -20.47 -3.14 -13.17
N ARG A 133 -19.97 -3.55 -12.00
CA ARG A 133 -18.55 -3.59 -11.70
C ARG A 133 -17.80 -4.60 -12.57
N TYR A 134 -18.38 -5.74 -12.87
CA TYR A 134 -17.76 -6.76 -13.72
C TYR A 134 -17.61 -6.28 -15.16
N GLU A 135 -18.59 -5.54 -15.68
CA GLU A 135 -18.55 -4.94 -17.01
C GLU A 135 -17.52 -3.80 -17.12
N THR A 136 -17.46 -2.94 -16.10
CA THR A 136 -16.67 -1.69 -16.16
C THR A 136 -15.27 -1.80 -15.55
N MET A 137 -15.07 -2.71 -14.58
CA MET A 137 -13.85 -2.83 -13.77
C MET A 137 -13.39 -4.29 -13.58
N ARG A 138 -13.53 -5.12 -14.62
CA ARG A 138 -13.23 -6.57 -14.57
C ARG A 138 -11.89 -6.96 -13.94
N ARG A 139 -10.84 -6.12 -14.02
CA ARG A 139 -9.53 -6.38 -13.41
C ARG A 139 -9.60 -6.54 -11.88
N LEU A 140 -10.60 -5.93 -11.24
CA LEU A 140 -10.86 -6.01 -9.81
C LEU A 140 -11.84 -7.13 -9.42
N MET A 141 -12.15 -8.04 -10.35
CA MET A 141 -13.07 -9.16 -10.15
C MET A 141 -12.57 -10.48 -10.79
N SER A 142 -11.44 -10.42 -11.50
CA SER A 142 -10.90 -11.53 -12.29
C SER A 142 -9.38 -11.44 -12.40
N SER A 143 -8.72 -12.59 -12.34
CA SER A 143 -7.28 -12.70 -12.54
C SER A 143 -6.87 -13.02 -13.99
N THR A 144 -7.85 -13.26 -14.87
CA THR A 144 -7.63 -13.72 -16.26
C THR A 144 -6.78 -12.80 -17.14
N LYS A 145 -6.66 -11.51 -16.77
CA LYS A 145 -5.88 -10.49 -17.50
C LYS A 145 -4.73 -9.90 -16.68
N TRP A 146 -4.34 -10.56 -15.59
CA TRP A 146 -3.22 -10.08 -14.79
C TRP A 146 -1.89 -10.21 -15.55
N PRO A 147 -1.04 -9.16 -15.57
CA PRO A 147 0.29 -9.25 -16.16
C PRO A 147 1.17 -10.24 -15.38
N LEU A 148 2.18 -10.82 -16.03
CA LEU A 148 3.10 -11.76 -15.37
C LEU A 148 4.03 -11.08 -14.37
N THR A 149 4.25 -9.77 -14.52
CA THR A 149 5.10 -8.97 -13.64
C THR A 149 4.41 -7.66 -13.26
N ARG A 150 4.82 -7.10 -12.12
CA ARG A 150 4.35 -5.81 -11.63
C ARG A 150 5.48 -5.04 -10.96
N THR A 151 5.70 -3.80 -11.39
CA THR A 151 6.68 -2.91 -10.77
C THR A 151 6.16 -2.38 -9.43
N GLY A 152 6.97 -2.49 -8.38
CA GLY A 152 6.67 -1.90 -7.07
C GLY A 152 6.91 -0.38 -7.07
N ARG A 153 6.04 0.37 -6.41
CA ARG A 153 6.10 1.84 -6.26
C ARG A 153 5.91 2.24 -4.80
N GLY A 154 6.38 3.43 -4.44
CA GLY A 154 6.33 3.94 -3.07
C GLY A 154 6.97 2.96 -2.09
N ILE A 155 6.22 2.55 -1.07
CA ILE A 155 6.66 1.57 -0.06
C ILE A 155 6.99 0.18 -0.63
N LEU A 156 6.52 -0.16 -1.84
CA LEU A 156 6.82 -1.42 -2.52
C LEU A 156 8.04 -1.31 -3.44
N SER A 157 8.58 -0.11 -3.63
CA SER A 157 9.73 0.11 -4.51
C SER A 157 10.99 -0.53 -3.92
N PRO A 158 11.80 -1.20 -4.75
CA PRO A 158 13.10 -1.72 -4.32
C PRO A 158 14.22 -0.67 -4.41
N GLN A 159 13.92 0.55 -4.86
CA GLN A 159 14.90 1.63 -4.95
C GLN A 159 14.99 2.38 -3.61
N PRO A 160 16.18 2.49 -2.99
CA PRO A 160 16.35 3.25 -1.75
C PRO A 160 15.94 4.72 -1.85
N GLU A 161 16.01 5.31 -3.04
CA GLU A 161 15.64 6.70 -3.30
C GLU A 161 14.13 6.92 -3.19
N GLU A 162 13.33 5.95 -3.64
CA GLU A 162 11.87 5.96 -3.55
C GLU A 162 11.39 5.35 -2.23
N ASN A 163 12.10 4.38 -1.66
CA ASN A 163 11.75 3.67 -0.43
C ASN A 163 12.91 3.64 0.58
N PRO A 164 13.13 4.72 1.35
CA PRO A 164 14.35 4.88 2.14
C PRO A 164 14.59 3.84 3.23
N HIS A 165 13.55 3.14 3.69
CA HIS A 165 13.61 2.30 4.88
C HIS A 165 13.25 0.83 4.64
N TRP A 166 12.37 0.55 3.67
CA TRP A 166 11.85 -0.81 3.42
C TRP A 166 12.24 -1.38 2.05
N TRP A 167 13.09 -0.69 1.28
CA TRP A 167 13.47 -1.11 -0.09
C TRP A 167 14.04 -2.53 -0.20
N ASN A 168 14.64 -3.05 0.89
CA ASN A 168 15.24 -4.38 0.93
C ASN A 168 14.33 -5.47 1.53
N ALA A 169 13.06 -5.18 1.83
CA ALA A 169 12.11 -6.17 2.32
C ALA A 169 11.78 -7.23 1.25
N ASN A 170 11.24 -8.38 1.68
CA ASN A 170 10.46 -9.24 0.78
C ASN A 170 9.13 -8.54 0.55
N VAL A 171 8.80 -8.26 -0.72
CA VAL A 171 7.62 -7.47 -1.07
C VAL A 171 6.62 -8.37 -1.77
N VAL A 172 5.37 -8.35 -1.28
CA VAL A 172 4.24 -9.08 -1.84
C VAL A 172 3.11 -8.10 -2.13
N PHE A 173 2.59 -8.12 -3.36
CA PHE A 173 1.40 -7.38 -3.76
C PHE A 173 0.26 -8.36 -4.00
N ILE A 174 -0.83 -8.24 -3.25
CA ILE A 174 -2.01 -9.09 -3.37
C ILE A 174 -3.09 -8.28 -4.10
N PRO A 175 -3.38 -8.60 -5.38
CA PRO A 175 -4.36 -7.84 -6.14
C PRO A 175 -5.76 -8.07 -5.58
N TYR A 176 -6.57 -7.02 -5.65
CA TYR A 176 -7.93 -7.05 -5.12
C TYR A 176 -8.87 -7.54 -6.21
N CYS A 177 -9.32 -8.78 -6.09
CA CYS A 177 -10.27 -9.38 -7.02
C CYS A 177 -11.52 -9.97 -6.38
N SER A 178 -11.79 -9.61 -5.12
CA SER A 178 -12.86 -10.16 -4.30
C SER A 178 -14.00 -9.18 -4.03
N SER A 179 -13.83 -7.87 -4.30
CA SER A 179 -14.89 -6.85 -4.20
C SER A 179 -15.63 -6.75 -2.84
N ASP A 180 -15.02 -7.28 -1.77
CA ASP A 180 -15.61 -7.50 -0.45
C ASP A 180 -14.84 -6.82 0.69
N VAL A 181 -13.99 -5.83 0.37
CA VAL A 181 -13.14 -5.11 1.32
C VAL A 181 -12.26 -6.07 2.14
N TRP A 182 -11.85 -7.18 1.51
CA TRP A 182 -11.05 -8.23 2.13
C TRP A 182 -11.73 -8.97 3.30
N SER A 183 -13.06 -8.90 3.40
CA SER A 183 -13.82 -9.52 4.49
C SER A 183 -14.42 -10.88 4.15
N GLY A 184 -14.68 -11.15 2.87
CA GLY A 184 -15.51 -12.28 2.45
C GLY A 184 -14.88 -13.65 2.72
N ALA A 185 -15.75 -14.62 3.00
CA ALA A 185 -15.41 -16.04 3.13
C ALA A 185 -16.40 -16.97 2.38
N THR A 186 -17.13 -16.44 1.40
CA THR A 186 -18.16 -17.16 0.65
C THR A 186 -17.62 -17.61 -0.71
N PRO A 187 -17.51 -18.93 -0.99
CA PRO A 187 -17.14 -19.42 -2.31
C PRO A 187 -18.28 -19.25 -3.33
N LYS A 188 -17.96 -19.31 -4.62
CA LYS A 188 -18.97 -19.37 -5.68
C LYS A 188 -19.76 -20.68 -5.58
N THR A 189 -21.06 -20.60 -5.76
CA THR A 189 -22.01 -21.74 -5.79
C THR A 189 -22.90 -21.64 -7.02
N ASP A 190 -23.64 -22.70 -7.36
CA ASP A 190 -24.62 -22.66 -8.46
C ASP A 190 -25.73 -21.61 -8.26
N GLN A 191 -25.88 -21.11 -7.03
CA GLN A 191 -26.88 -20.11 -6.63
C GLN A 191 -26.27 -18.70 -6.48
N SER A 192 -24.96 -18.54 -6.64
CA SER A 192 -24.27 -17.26 -6.52
C SER A 192 -23.42 -16.97 -7.74
N ASP A 193 -23.63 -15.80 -8.35
CA ASP A 193 -22.90 -15.42 -9.57
C ASP A 193 -21.41 -15.15 -9.30
N TYR A 194 -21.08 -14.76 -8.06
CA TYR A 194 -19.75 -14.34 -7.64
C TYR A 194 -19.29 -15.00 -6.33
N ALA A 195 -17.98 -15.29 -6.24
CA ALA A 195 -17.31 -15.60 -4.97
C ALA A 195 -16.91 -14.32 -4.23
N PHE A 196 -16.90 -14.33 -2.90
CA PHE A 196 -16.37 -13.26 -2.05
C PHE A 196 -15.42 -13.88 -1.03
N MET A 197 -14.12 -13.91 -1.37
CA MET A 197 -13.13 -14.72 -0.65
C MET A 197 -11.94 -13.90 -0.14
N GLY A 198 -12.07 -12.59 0.02
CA GLY A 198 -10.96 -11.69 0.37
C GLY A 198 -10.16 -12.12 1.61
N SER A 199 -10.85 -12.49 2.71
CA SER A 199 -10.17 -12.95 3.92
C SER A 199 -9.47 -14.30 3.71
N LEU A 200 -10.08 -15.19 2.91
CA LEU A 200 -9.50 -16.50 2.56
C LEU A 200 -8.30 -16.37 1.62
N ILE A 201 -8.32 -15.40 0.70
CA ILE A 201 -7.18 -15.07 -0.17
C ILE A 201 -5.98 -14.68 0.68
N ILE A 202 -6.15 -13.77 1.64
CA ILE A 202 -5.06 -13.35 2.55
C ILE A 202 -4.51 -14.56 3.30
N LYS A 203 -5.39 -15.37 3.89
CA LYS A 203 -5.02 -16.58 4.62
C LYS A 203 -4.18 -17.53 3.76
N GLU A 204 -4.61 -17.78 2.53
CA GLU A 204 -3.92 -18.72 1.64
C GLU A 204 -2.60 -18.16 1.10
N VAL A 205 -2.52 -16.86 0.83
CA VAL A 205 -1.26 -16.19 0.49
C VAL A 205 -0.26 -16.38 1.63
N VAL A 206 -0.64 -16.10 2.88
CA VAL A 206 0.23 -16.30 4.05
C VAL A 206 0.71 -17.76 4.14
N ASN A 207 -0.18 -18.74 3.94
CA ASN A 207 0.17 -20.16 3.93
C ASN A 207 1.23 -20.50 2.88
N GLU A 208 1.10 -20.01 1.64
CA GLU A 208 2.08 -20.29 0.61
C GLU A 208 3.43 -19.62 0.88
N LEU A 209 3.41 -18.40 1.40
CA LEU A 209 4.62 -17.63 1.70
C LEU A 209 5.46 -18.28 2.82
N LEU A 210 4.85 -19.04 3.73
CA LEU A 210 5.56 -19.88 4.71
C LEU A 210 6.44 -20.96 4.08
N THR A 211 6.21 -21.31 2.81
CA THR A 211 7.11 -22.22 2.06
C THR A 211 8.16 -21.47 1.25
N LYS A 212 8.16 -20.14 1.31
CA LYS A 212 8.99 -19.23 0.53
C LYS A 212 9.91 -18.35 1.39
N GLY A 213 9.99 -18.57 2.71
CA GLY A 213 10.88 -17.84 3.61
C GLY A 213 10.16 -17.01 4.68
N LEU A 214 8.82 -16.90 4.65
CA LEU A 214 8.07 -16.14 5.67
C LEU A 214 8.20 -16.77 7.06
N GLU A 215 8.40 -18.08 7.15
CA GLU A 215 8.65 -18.82 8.39
C GLU A 215 9.88 -18.30 9.16
N ASN A 216 10.82 -17.69 8.44
CA ASN A 216 12.06 -17.11 8.99
C ASN A 216 11.96 -15.60 9.26
N ALA A 217 10.78 -15.01 9.08
CA ALA A 217 10.55 -13.58 9.26
C ALA A 217 10.75 -13.14 10.71
N LYS A 218 11.09 -11.86 10.87
CA LYS A 218 11.05 -11.16 12.16
C LYS A 218 9.89 -10.19 12.24
N VAL A 219 9.54 -9.58 11.10
CA VAL A 219 8.41 -8.65 10.99
C VAL A 219 7.65 -8.98 9.71
N LEU A 220 6.34 -9.13 9.84
CA LEU A 220 5.38 -9.12 8.74
C LEU A 220 4.54 -7.85 8.89
N LEU A 221 4.71 -6.91 7.96
CA LEU A 221 3.88 -5.72 7.84
C LEU A 221 2.78 -6.00 6.81
N LEU A 222 1.54 -6.12 7.29
CA LEU A 222 0.35 -6.14 6.45
C LEU A 222 -0.04 -4.69 6.17
N ALA A 223 0.15 -4.24 4.94
CA ALA A 223 -0.16 -2.90 4.48
C ALA A 223 -1.31 -2.94 3.46
N GLY A 224 -1.97 -1.82 3.26
CA GLY A 224 -3.00 -1.71 2.22
C GLY A 224 -3.51 -0.29 2.08
N SER A 225 -4.00 0.04 0.88
CA SER A 225 -4.55 1.35 0.56
C SER A 225 -6.04 1.26 0.23
N SER A 226 -6.81 2.30 0.56
CA SER A 226 -8.26 2.36 0.28
C SER A 226 -9.01 1.19 0.93
N ALA A 227 -9.83 0.45 0.18
CA ALA A 227 -10.46 -0.80 0.64
C ALA A 227 -9.43 -1.82 1.18
N GLY A 228 -8.21 -1.83 0.67
CA GLY A 228 -7.10 -2.62 1.22
C GLY A 228 -6.63 -2.13 2.59
N GLY A 229 -6.69 -0.82 2.84
CA GLY A 229 -6.39 -0.24 4.15
C GLY A 229 -7.43 -0.64 5.20
N THR A 230 -8.72 -0.64 4.86
CA THR A 230 -9.76 -1.24 5.71
C THR A 230 -9.54 -2.75 5.86
N GLY A 231 -9.15 -3.44 4.78
CA GLY A 231 -8.78 -4.85 4.81
C GLY A 231 -7.65 -5.20 5.79
N VAL A 232 -6.67 -4.31 5.96
CA VAL A 232 -5.63 -4.45 7.02
C VAL A 232 -6.28 -4.49 8.39
N LEU A 233 -7.17 -3.54 8.70
CA LEU A 233 -7.84 -3.46 9.99
C LEU A 233 -8.69 -4.71 10.28
N LEU A 234 -9.29 -5.28 9.24
CA LEU A 234 -10.12 -6.49 9.36
C LEU A 234 -9.32 -7.79 9.50
N ASN A 235 -8.10 -7.85 8.98
CA ASN A 235 -7.36 -9.11 8.85
C ASN A 235 -6.04 -9.17 9.63
N VAL A 236 -5.51 -8.05 10.15
CA VAL A 236 -4.18 -8.04 10.80
C VAL A 236 -4.08 -9.01 11.98
N ASP A 237 -5.10 -9.05 12.84
CA ASP A 237 -5.12 -9.97 13.98
C ASP A 237 -5.34 -11.43 13.54
N GLN A 238 -6.13 -11.66 12.50
CA GLN A 238 -6.32 -13.01 11.94
C GLN A 238 -5.01 -13.56 11.35
N VAL A 239 -4.19 -12.72 10.71
CA VAL A 239 -2.86 -13.11 10.22
C VAL A 239 -1.92 -13.43 11.40
N ALA A 240 -1.96 -12.64 12.47
CA ALA A 240 -1.20 -12.91 13.69
C ALA A 240 -1.60 -14.27 14.31
N GLU A 241 -2.90 -14.48 14.52
CA GLU A 241 -3.46 -15.70 15.09
C GLU A 241 -3.18 -16.93 14.19
N GLN A 242 -3.22 -16.77 12.87
CA GLN A 242 -2.85 -17.83 11.92
C GLN A 242 -1.39 -18.27 12.08
N LEU A 243 -0.45 -17.32 12.18
CA LEU A 243 0.98 -17.62 12.34
C LEU A 243 1.26 -18.26 13.70
N GLU A 244 0.64 -17.74 14.77
CA GLU A 244 0.74 -18.31 16.12
C GLU A 244 0.21 -19.76 16.15
N ALA A 245 -0.97 -20.02 15.58
CA ALA A 245 -1.58 -21.34 15.53
C ALA A 245 -0.74 -22.37 14.75
N GLN A 246 0.06 -21.90 13.78
CA GLN A 246 0.99 -22.74 13.02
C GLN A 246 2.39 -22.85 13.65
N GLY A 247 2.61 -22.27 14.83
CA GLY A 247 3.86 -22.35 15.59
C GLY A 247 4.90 -21.27 15.28
N TYR A 248 4.57 -20.26 14.47
CA TYR A 248 5.47 -19.17 14.09
C TYR A 248 5.39 -17.96 15.02
N THR A 249 5.52 -18.19 16.33
CA THR A 249 5.41 -17.16 17.39
C THR A 249 6.52 -16.10 17.37
N GLY A 250 7.60 -16.34 16.61
CA GLY A 250 8.71 -15.40 16.46
C GLY A 250 8.49 -14.27 15.44
N VAL A 251 7.39 -14.32 14.67
CA VAL A 251 7.06 -13.33 13.64
C VAL A 251 6.16 -12.25 14.23
N GLN A 252 6.62 -11.00 14.21
CA GLN A 252 5.80 -9.87 14.65
C GLN A 252 4.91 -9.39 13.51
N VAL A 253 3.60 -9.59 13.65
CA VAL A 253 2.61 -9.06 12.72
C VAL A 253 2.25 -7.62 13.09
N ARG A 254 2.21 -6.75 12.09
CA ARG A 254 1.91 -5.32 12.24
C ARG A 254 1.02 -4.84 11.09
N GLY A 255 0.22 -3.81 11.31
CA GLY A 255 -0.65 -3.22 10.29
C GLY A 255 -0.20 -1.84 9.82
N LEU A 256 -0.34 -1.54 8.53
CA LEU A 256 -0.29 -0.19 7.96
C LEU A 256 -1.55 0.06 7.13
N ALA A 257 -2.52 0.75 7.72
CA ALA A 257 -3.78 1.08 7.06
C ALA A 257 -3.66 2.47 6.42
N ASP A 258 -3.60 2.54 5.09
CA ASP A 258 -3.59 3.77 4.31
C ASP A 258 -4.96 4.05 3.70
N SER A 259 -5.51 5.24 3.94
CA SER A 259 -6.76 5.72 3.32
C SER A 259 -7.95 4.75 3.51
N GLY A 260 -7.93 3.99 4.61
CA GLY A 260 -8.92 2.96 4.96
C GLY A 260 -9.72 3.30 6.23
N TRP A 261 -9.56 4.51 6.76
CA TRP A 261 -10.23 5.01 7.95
C TRP A 261 -11.39 5.91 7.55
N PHE A 262 -12.57 5.31 7.38
CA PHE A 262 -13.80 6.00 6.99
C PHE A 262 -14.66 6.36 8.21
N LEU A 263 -15.55 7.33 8.01
CA LEU A 263 -16.62 7.71 8.91
C LEU A 263 -17.96 7.19 8.39
N ASP A 264 -18.81 6.72 9.29
CA ASP A 264 -20.22 6.36 9.09
C ASP A 264 -21.13 7.59 9.30
N ASN A 265 -20.72 8.72 8.76
CA ASN A 265 -21.40 10.00 8.88
C ASN A 265 -22.62 10.10 7.96
N LYS A 266 -23.43 11.14 8.19
CA LYS A 266 -24.56 11.48 7.31
C LYS A 266 -24.03 12.20 6.08
N GLN A 267 -24.40 11.71 4.89
CA GLN A 267 -24.07 12.35 3.61
C GLN A 267 -24.50 13.82 3.58
N TYR A 268 -23.78 14.63 2.80
CA TYR A 268 -24.14 16.04 2.58
C TYR A 268 -25.49 16.16 1.86
N LYS A 269 -25.67 15.34 0.82
CA LYS A 269 -26.95 15.16 0.11
C LYS A 269 -27.33 13.70 0.21
N PHE A 270 -28.53 13.43 0.69
CA PHE A 270 -29.07 12.07 0.70
C PHE A 270 -29.29 11.58 -0.74
N THR A 271 -28.89 10.34 -0.99
CA THR A 271 -29.27 9.59 -2.19
C THR A 271 -29.73 8.19 -1.80
N ASP A 272 -30.61 7.61 -2.61
CA ASP A 272 -30.95 6.21 -2.48
C ASP A 272 -29.71 5.35 -2.82
N CYS A 273 -29.48 4.30 -2.03
CA CYS A 273 -28.38 3.36 -2.24
C CYS A 273 -28.68 2.43 -3.42
N LEU A 274 -28.51 2.94 -4.64
CA LEU A 274 -28.75 2.25 -5.90
C LEU A 274 -27.44 1.91 -6.65
N ASP A 275 -26.40 2.71 -6.45
CA ASP A 275 -25.07 2.48 -7.01
C ASP A 275 -24.00 2.50 -5.90
N THR A 276 -22.84 1.92 -6.18
CA THR A 276 -21.76 1.78 -5.20
C THR A 276 -21.22 3.12 -4.71
N ILE A 277 -21.14 4.11 -5.59
CA ILE A 277 -20.37 5.33 -5.38
C ILE A 277 -21.19 6.34 -4.58
N SER A 278 -22.49 6.42 -4.80
CA SER A 278 -23.41 7.32 -4.10
C SER A 278 -24.04 6.71 -2.84
N CYS A 279 -23.89 5.40 -2.61
CA CYS A 279 -24.48 4.76 -1.45
C CYS A 279 -23.79 5.21 -0.14
N ALA A 280 -24.61 5.59 0.85
CA ALA A 280 -24.12 5.95 2.17
C ALA A 280 -23.26 4.82 2.77
N PRO A 281 -22.12 5.14 3.40
CA PRO A 281 -21.12 4.14 3.81
C PRO A 281 -21.73 3.07 4.72
N THR A 282 -22.58 3.47 5.67
CA THR A 282 -23.27 2.55 6.60
C THR A 282 -24.18 1.56 5.88
N GLU A 283 -24.96 2.03 4.89
CA GLU A 283 -25.90 1.17 4.17
C GLU A 283 -25.16 0.22 3.23
N ALA A 284 -24.13 0.71 2.54
CA ALA A 284 -23.27 -0.08 1.68
C ALA A 284 -22.64 -1.27 2.43
N ILE A 285 -22.05 -1.02 3.61
CA ILE A 285 -21.43 -2.08 4.42
C ILE A 285 -22.48 -3.02 5.03
N LYS A 286 -23.64 -2.51 5.48
CA LYS A 286 -24.74 -3.36 6.00
C LYS A 286 -25.24 -4.36 4.96
N ARG A 287 -25.34 -3.95 3.70
CA ARG A 287 -25.68 -4.85 2.58
C ARG A 287 -24.51 -5.77 2.26
N GLY A 288 -23.32 -5.19 2.11
CA GLY A 288 -22.10 -5.89 1.73
C GLY A 288 -21.76 -7.04 2.68
N ILE A 289 -21.69 -6.80 3.99
CA ILE A 289 -21.30 -7.83 4.96
C ILE A 289 -22.18 -9.08 4.87
N ARG A 290 -23.49 -8.92 4.58
CA ARG A 290 -24.41 -10.04 4.39
C ARG A 290 -24.18 -10.74 3.05
N TYR A 291 -24.01 -9.96 1.99
CA TYR A 291 -23.81 -10.48 0.64
C TYR A 291 -22.48 -11.23 0.48
N TRP A 292 -21.43 -10.78 1.17
CA TRP A 292 -20.09 -11.35 1.10
C TRP A 292 -19.87 -12.55 2.05
N GLY A 293 -20.77 -12.74 3.03
CA GLY A 293 -20.46 -13.56 4.21
C GLY A 293 -19.23 -13.01 4.93
N GLY A 294 -19.21 -11.69 5.16
CA GLY A 294 -18.06 -10.95 5.64
C GLY A 294 -17.67 -11.34 7.06
N LEU A 295 -16.38 -11.61 7.25
CA LEU A 295 -15.74 -11.81 8.54
C LEU A 295 -15.16 -10.50 9.05
N VAL A 296 -15.24 -10.32 10.37
CA VAL A 296 -14.67 -9.18 11.09
C VAL A 296 -13.85 -9.70 12.29
N PRO A 297 -12.88 -8.93 12.81
CA PRO A 297 -12.10 -9.34 13.97
C PRO A 297 -12.99 -9.76 15.14
N GLU A 298 -12.65 -10.90 15.76
CA GLU A 298 -13.47 -11.49 16.83
C GLU A 298 -13.73 -10.53 17.98
N SER A 299 -12.69 -9.79 18.40
CA SER A 299 -12.78 -8.81 19.48
C SER A 299 -13.76 -7.68 19.14
N CYS A 300 -13.80 -7.23 17.89
CA CYS A 300 -14.75 -6.22 17.43
C CYS A 300 -16.17 -6.79 17.28
N ARG A 301 -16.30 -8.02 16.77
CA ARG A 301 -17.59 -8.71 16.68
C ARG A 301 -18.26 -8.81 18.05
N GLN A 302 -17.49 -9.17 19.08
CA GLN A 302 -17.98 -9.26 20.45
C GLN A 302 -18.38 -7.90 21.04
N ALA A 303 -17.74 -6.81 20.61
CA ALA A 303 -18.11 -5.45 21.01
C ALA A 303 -19.38 -4.93 20.31
N HIS A 304 -19.71 -5.48 19.14
CA HIS A 304 -20.81 -5.01 18.27
C HIS A 304 -21.73 -6.16 17.79
N VAL A 305 -22.15 -7.02 18.71
CA VAL A 305 -22.99 -8.20 18.39
C VAL A 305 -24.27 -7.80 17.66
N GLY A 306 -24.50 -8.39 16.47
CA GLY A 306 -25.65 -8.11 15.61
C GLY A 306 -25.53 -6.84 14.77
N GLU A 307 -24.45 -6.07 14.96
CA GLU A 307 -24.13 -4.87 14.19
C GLU A 307 -22.67 -4.90 13.73
N GLU A 308 -22.23 -6.04 13.20
CA GLU A 308 -20.84 -6.31 12.82
C GLU A 308 -20.30 -5.36 11.74
N TRP A 309 -21.20 -4.72 10.99
CA TRP A 309 -20.87 -3.62 10.06
C TRP A 309 -20.08 -2.48 10.72
N ASN A 310 -20.24 -2.29 12.05
CA ASN A 310 -19.46 -1.31 12.82
C ASN A 310 -17.94 -1.55 12.69
N CYS A 311 -17.52 -2.80 12.53
CA CYS A 311 -16.10 -3.18 12.48
C CYS A 311 -15.38 -2.78 11.19
N PHE A 312 -16.10 -2.30 10.18
CA PHE A 312 -15.50 -1.74 8.96
C PHE A 312 -15.06 -0.28 9.13
N PHE A 313 -15.45 0.38 10.24
CA PHE A 313 -15.10 1.76 10.52
C PHE A 313 -13.90 1.81 11.47
N GLY A 314 -12.81 2.42 11.00
CA GLY A 314 -11.50 2.35 11.66
C GLY A 314 -11.53 2.73 13.14
N TYR A 315 -12.27 3.78 13.49
CA TYR A 315 -12.37 4.27 14.86
C TYR A 315 -13.14 3.35 15.82
N LYS A 316 -13.93 2.40 15.30
CA LYS A 316 -14.64 1.40 16.09
C LYS A 316 -13.85 0.10 16.23
N VAL A 317 -13.17 -0.33 15.17
CA VAL A 317 -12.37 -1.57 15.19
C VAL A 317 -10.99 -1.37 15.83
N TYR A 318 -10.33 -0.23 15.63
CA TYR A 318 -8.98 0.02 16.11
C TYR A 318 -8.78 -0.23 17.63
N PRO A 319 -9.70 0.20 18.53
CA PRO A 319 -9.56 -0.04 19.96
C PRO A 319 -9.59 -1.52 20.37
N THR A 320 -10.06 -2.41 19.49
CA THR A 320 -10.17 -3.85 19.75
C THR A 320 -9.02 -4.66 19.15
N LEU A 321 -8.15 -4.03 18.35
CA LEU A 321 -7.03 -4.69 17.69
C LEU A 321 -5.90 -5.01 18.69
N LYS A 322 -5.34 -6.21 18.57
CA LYS A 322 -4.20 -6.67 19.37
C LYS A 322 -2.87 -6.29 18.72
N SER A 323 -2.81 -6.38 17.39
CA SER A 323 -1.61 -6.07 16.60
C SER A 323 -1.38 -4.56 16.54
N PRO A 324 -0.12 -4.08 16.58
CA PRO A 324 0.16 -2.66 16.42
C PRO A 324 -0.15 -2.22 14.99
N VAL A 325 -0.95 -1.17 14.85
CA VAL A 325 -1.35 -0.60 13.56
C VAL A 325 -0.94 0.86 13.44
N PHE A 326 -0.28 1.21 12.33
CA PHE A 326 -0.03 2.58 11.90
C PHE A 326 -1.15 3.03 10.95
N VAL A 327 -1.73 4.20 11.21
CA VAL A 327 -2.83 4.76 10.38
C VAL A 327 -2.30 5.93 9.53
N ALA A 328 -2.34 5.79 8.21
CA ALA A 328 -2.09 6.90 7.28
C ALA A 328 -3.43 7.33 6.66
N GLN A 329 -3.86 8.58 6.89
CA GLN A 329 -5.20 9.00 6.47
C GLN A 329 -5.23 10.47 6.06
N TRP A 330 -5.71 10.76 4.85
CA TRP A 330 -6.01 12.13 4.44
C TRP A 330 -7.17 12.68 5.27
N LEU A 331 -7.03 13.88 5.85
CA LEU A 331 -8.14 14.51 6.60
C LEU A 331 -9.35 14.84 5.72
N PHE A 332 -9.15 14.94 4.40
CA PHE A 332 -10.18 15.18 3.41
C PHE A 332 -10.05 14.14 2.31
N ASP A 333 -10.26 12.86 2.64
CA ASP A 333 -10.13 11.76 1.68
C ASP A 333 -11.18 11.85 0.56
N GLU A 334 -10.75 11.67 -0.70
CA GLU A 334 -11.66 11.78 -1.85
C GLU A 334 -12.73 10.69 -1.87
N ALA A 335 -12.41 9.46 -1.42
CA ALA A 335 -13.40 8.38 -1.37
C ALA A 335 -14.44 8.66 -0.28
N GLN A 336 -14.04 9.20 0.88
CA GLN A 336 -14.98 9.65 1.91
C GLN A 336 -15.92 10.74 1.38
N LEU A 337 -15.39 11.76 0.71
CA LEU A 337 -16.21 12.82 0.12
C LEU A 337 -17.16 12.28 -0.96
N THR A 338 -16.70 11.29 -1.72
CA THR A 338 -17.51 10.66 -2.76
C THR A 338 -18.71 9.93 -2.17
N VAL A 339 -18.52 9.09 -1.14
CA VAL A 339 -19.63 8.41 -0.45
C VAL A 339 -20.52 9.36 0.36
N ASP A 340 -20.03 10.58 0.64
CA ASP A 340 -20.80 11.68 1.23
C ASP A 340 -21.60 12.50 0.19
N ASN A 341 -21.57 12.10 -1.08
CA ASN A 341 -22.17 12.80 -2.23
C ASN A 341 -21.64 14.22 -2.43
N ILE A 342 -20.33 14.40 -2.26
CA ILE A 342 -19.61 15.62 -2.58
C ILE A 342 -18.72 15.35 -3.80
N HIS A 343 -19.13 15.89 -4.94
CA HIS A 343 -18.34 15.89 -6.16
C HIS A 343 -17.70 17.24 -6.39
N LEU A 344 -16.40 17.23 -6.70
CA LEU A 344 -15.61 18.44 -6.94
C LEU A 344 -15.45 18.63 -8.45
N THR A 345 -16.49 19.13 -9.10
CA THR A 345 -16.63 19.17 -10.59
C THR A 345 -16.17 20.48 -11.22
N GLY A 346 -15.20 21.16 -10.62
CA GLY A 346 -14.72 22.47 -11.09
C GLY A 346 -15.73 23.63 -10.97
N GLN A 347 -16.96 23.38 -10.48
CA GLN A 347 -17.91 24.44 -10.14
C GLN A 347 -17.61 25.05 -8.76
N PRO A 348 -17.88 26.34 -8.53
CA PRO A 348 -17.76 26.95 -7.22
C PRO A 348 -18.61 26.21 -6.17
N ILE A 349 -17.98 25.80 -5.08
CA ILE A 349 -18.63 25.11 -3.98
C ILE A 349 -19.49 26.08 -3.18
N HIS A 350 -20.71 25.63 -2.88
CA HIS A 350 -21.63 26.37 -2.03
C HIS A 350 -21.15 26.40 -0.58
N GLU A 351 -21.46 27.49 0.14
CA GLU A 351 -21.02 27.69 1.52
C GLU A 351 -21.39 26.53 2.47
N GLY A 352 -22.57 25.92 2.28
CA GLY A 352 -22.99 24.75 3.05
C GLY A 352 -22.11 23.51 2.84
N GLN A 353 -21.70 23.26 1.60
CA GLN A 353 -20.80 22.16 1.25
C GLN A 353 -19.38 22.43 1.77
N TRP A 354 -18.91 23.67 1.72
CA TRP A 354 -17.64 24.05 2.34
C TRP A 354 -17.62 23.80 3.85
N ARG A 355 -18.67 24.22 4.57
CA ARG A 355 -18.80 23.95 6.02
C ARG A 355 -18.86 22.46 6.33
N TYR A 356 -19.51 21.67 5.48
CA TYR A 356 -19.54 20.22 5.62
C TYR A 356 -18.13 19.64 5.53
N ILE A 357 -17.33 20.04 4.52
CA ILE A 357 -15.96 19.55 4.35
C ILE A 357 -15.09 19.93 5.55
N GLN A 358 -15.20 21.16 6.06
CA GLN A 358 -14.48 21.58 7.28
C GLN A 358 -14.88 20.73 8.49
N LYS A 359 -16.18 20.45 8.65
CA LYS A 359 -16.70 19.58 9.72
C LYS A 359 -16.17 18.15 9.59
N LEU A 360 -16.13 17.60 8.38
CA LEU A 360 -15.57 16.27 8.10
C LEU A 360 -14.13 16.17 8.60
N GLY A 361 -13.27 17.12 8.24
CA GLY A 361 -11.87 17.13 8.71
C GLY A 361 -11.74 17.24 10.24
N GLN A 362 -12.67 17.95 10.90
CA GLN A 362 -12.72 18.03 12.36
C GLN A 362 -13.14 16.70 13.00
N GLU A 363 -14.17 16.05 12.47
CA GLU A 363 -14.65 14.74 12.93
C GLU A 363 -13.58 13.67 12.72
N LEU A 364 -12.95 13.62 11.54
CA LEU A 364 -11.88 12.65 11.26
C LEU A 364 -10.71 12.84 12.23
N ARG A 365 -10.26 14.09 12.42
CA ARG A 365 -9.22 14.40 13.41
C ARG A 365 -9.61 14.01 14.83
N HIS A 366 -10.89 14.13 15.20
CA HIS A 366 -11.37 13.72 16.51
C HIS A 366 -11.24 12.20 16.69
N THR A 367 -11.62 11.40 15.69
CA THR A 367 -11.50 9.94 15.74
C THR A 367 -10.06 9.44 15.84
N LEU A 368 -9.10 10.23 15.34
CA LEU A 368 -7.68 9.87 15.35
C LEU A 368 -6.94 10.25 16.66
N ARG A 369 -7.61 10.92 17.62
CA ARG A 369 -6.96 11.44 18.83
C ARG A 369 -6.25 10.36 19.65
N ASP A 370 -6.86 9.19 19.77
CA ASP A 370 -6.37 8.09 20.59
C ASP A 370 -5.56 7.06 19.79
N VAL A 371 -5.33 7.31 18.49
CA VAL A 371 -4.49 6.46 17.64
C VAL A 371 -3.03 6.70 17.99
N THR A 372 -2.32 5.64 18.38
CA THR A 372 -0.96 5.74 18.95
C THR A 372 0.13 6.03 17.90
N ALA A 373 -0.07 5.59 16.66
CA ALA A 373 0.85 5.82 15.55
C ALA A 373 0.05 6.19 14.30
N MET A 374 0.23 7.43 13.81
CA MET A 374 -0.54 7.95 12.69
C MET A 374 0.19 9.02 11.88
N PHE A 375 -0.25 9.18 10.63
CA PHE A 375 0.13 10.24 9.70
C PHE A 375 -1.11 10.77 8.98
N ALA A 376 -1.57 11.97 9.36
CA ALA A 376 -2.83 12.55 8.92
C ALA A 376 -2.67 14.00 8.40
N PRO A 377 -2.20 14.16 7.16
CA PRO A 377 -2.08 15.46 6.51
C PRO A 377 -3.43 16.04 6.08
N ALA A 378 -3.53 17.37 6.11
CA ALA A 378 -4.70 18.14 5.73
C ALA A 378 -4.77 18.41 4.21
N CYS A 379 -4.82 17.33 3.41
CA CYS A 379 -4.91 17.39 1.96
C CYS A 379 -6.20 16.75 1.45
N LEU A 380 -6.63 17.17 0.27
CA LEU A 380 -7.60 16.44 -0.54
C LEU A 380 -6.84 15.50 -1.46
N SER A 381 -6.90 14.20 -1.19
CA SER A 381 -6.26 13.17 -2.00
C SER A 381 -6.84 11.81 -1.61
N HIS A 382 -6.47 10.77 -2.35
CA HIS A 382 -6.75 9.39 -1.99
C HIS A 382 -5.53 8.51 -2.26
N GLU A 383 -5.28 7.57 -1.34
CA GLU A 383 -4.08 6.71 -1.27
C GLU A 383 -2.77 7.51 -1.10
N LEU A 384 -1.80 6.92 -0.42
CA LEU A 384 -0.53 7.58 -0.13
C LEU A 384 0.66 6.65 -0.34
N ILE A 385 0.65 5.44 0.21
CA ILE A 385 1.88 4.66 0.42
C ILE A 385 2.47 4.03 -0.84
N THR A 386 1.70 3.93 -1.91
CA THR A 386 2.13 3.37 -3.21
C THR A 386 2.44 4.44 -4.25
N ARG A 387 2.31 5.73 -3.90
CA ARG A 387 2.58 6.83 -4.80
C ARG A 387 4.08 7.08 -4.93
N ALA A 388 4.49 7.63 -6.07
CA ALA A 388 5.88 8.00 -6.31
C ALA A 388 6.34 9.19 -5.43
N ASP A 389 5.42 10.10 -5.09
CA ASP A 389 5.64 11.31 -4.28
C ASP A 389 5.36 11.08 -2.77
N TRP A 390 5.18 9.83 -2.32
CA TRP A 390 4.87 9.53 -0.90
C TRP A 390 5.96 9.99 0.08
N THR A 391 7.18 10.23 -0.40
CA THR A 391 8.33 10.75 0.35
C THR A 391 8.25 12.26 0.58
N ASP A 392 7.49 12.99 -0.24
CA ASP A 392 7.43 14.45 -0.27
C ASP A 392 6.44 15.03 0.75
N ILE A 393 5.38 14.26 1.05
CA ILE A 393 4.33 14.66 1.98
C ILE A 393 4.88 14.72 3.40
N ARG A 394 4.63 15.85 4.09
CA ARG A 394 5.15 16.14 5.43
C ARG A 394 4.05 16.63 6.36
N VAL A 395 4.08 16.18 7.60
CA VAL A 395 3.30 16.75 8.69
C VAL A 395 4.27 17.20 9.77
N LYS A 396 4.17 18.46 10.21
CA LYS A 396 5.13 19.06 11.15
C LYS A 396 6.60 18.87 10.72
N GLY A 397 6.86 18.95 9.41
CA GLY A 397 8.19 18.78 8.79
C GLY A 397 8.67 17.32 8.64
N ILE A 398 7.95 16.33 9.18
CA ILE A 398 8.31 14.91 9.15
C ILE A 398 7.59 14.22 7.99
N SER A 399 8.31 13.47 7.15
CA SER A 399 7.72 12.70 6.05
C SER A 399 7.14 11.36 6.53
N LEU A 400 6.21 10.78 5.76
CA LEU A 400 5.63 9.49 6.08
C LEU A 400 6.68 8.36 6.21
N PRO A 401 7.65 8.17 5.29
CA PRO A 401 8.69 7.15 5.45
C PRO A 401 9.46 7.31 6.77
N ARG A 402 9.78 8.56 7.15
CA ARG A 402 10.46 8.86 8.41
C ARG A 402 9.59 8.50 9.63
N ALA A 403 8.29 8.79 9.56
CA ALA A 403 7.33 8.43 10.61
C ALA A 403 7.24 6.91 10.80
N LEU A 404 7.15 6.14 9.69
CA LEU A 404 7.15 4.67 9.72
C LEU A 404 8.45 4.11 10.31
N HIS A 405 9.60 4.71 9.98
CA HIS A 405 10.87 4.31 10.59
C HIS A 405 10.91 4.59 12.09
N CYS A 406 10.39 5.73 12.54
CA CYS A 406 10.26 6.03 13.96
C CYS A 406 9.34 5.04 14.68
N TRP A 407 8.22 4.67 14.04
CA TRP A 407 7.31 3.66 14.56
C TRP A 407 7.97 2.29 14.66
N ASP A 408 8.67 1.85 13.61
CA ASP A 408 9.42 0.59 13.61
C ASP A 408 10.42 0.54 14.78
N ARG A 409 11.18 1.62 14.99
CA ARG A 409 12.10 1.72 16.13
C ARG A 409 11.41 1.68 17.49
N SER A 410 10.24 2.32 17.63
CA SER A 410 9.52 2.32 18.90
C SER A 410 9.09 0.89 19.32
N LEU A 411 8.73 0.05 18.36
CA LEU A 411 8.32 -1.33 18.60
C LEU A 411 9.51 -2.24 18.93
N HIS A 412 10.70 -1.96 18.37
CA HIS A 412 11.93 -2.68 18.75
C HIS A 412 12.34 -2.41 20.20
N HIS A 413 12.19 -1.18 20.69
CA HIS A 413 12.56 -0.83 22.07
C HIS A 413 11.65 -1.47 23.13
N ASN A 414 10.35 -1.60 22.86
CA ASN A 414 9.42 -2.23 23.79
C ASN A 414 9.72 -3.73 24.04
N LEU A 415 10.35 -4.41 23.07
CA LEU A 415 10.75 -5.82 23.21
C LEU A 415 11.93 -6.01 24.17
N HIS A 416 12.92 -5.11 24.14
CA HIS A 416 14.09 -5.20 25.02
C HIS A 416 13.74 -4.97 26.51
N ILE A 417 12.71 -4.17 26.79
CA ILE A 417 12.23 -3.94 28.16
C ILE A 417 11.55 -5.20 28.72
N ASN A 418 10.70 -5.87 27.92
CA ASN A 418 9.98 -7.06 28.40
C ASN A 418 10.86 -8.31 28.54
N SER A 419 12.05 -8.35 27.93
CA SER A 419 13.02 -9.44 28.11
C SER A 419 13.97 -9.24 29.30
N SER A 420 13.93 -8.08 29.97
CA SER A 420 14.75 -7.81 31.16
C SER A 420 13.88 -7.76 32.41
N HIS A 421 13.79 -8.89 33.12
CA HIS A 421 13.27 -8.91 34.48
C HIS A 421 14.20 -8.10 35.41
N SER A 422 13.92 -6.80 35.55
CA SER A 422 14.30 -6.04 36.74
C SER A 422 13.22 -5.01 37.05
N HIS A 423 12.75 -5.04 38.29
CA HIS A 423 11.74 -4.11 38.81
C HIS A 423 12.26 -2.68 38.77
N GLN A 424 11.85 -1.90 37.77
CA GLN A 424 11.78 -0.44 37.86
C GLN A 424 10.83 0.12 36.80
N LYS A 425 9.69 0.66 37.25
CA LYS A 425 8.77 1.45 36.43
C LYS A 425 9.42 2.81 36.12
N HIS A 426 10.36 2.84 35.18
CA HIS A 426 10.80 4.06 34.54
C HIS A 426 10.26 4.07 33.11
N MET A 427 9.21 4.86 32.86
CA MET A 427 8.83 5.27 31.51
C MET A 427 10.00 6.08 30.93
N THR A 428 10.83 5.43 30.12
CA THR A 428 11.94 6.08 29.43
C THR A 428 11.42 6.99 28.31
N PRO A 429 12.05 8.16 28.09
CA PRO A 429 11.55 9.20 27.21
C PRO A 429 11.53 8.76 25.73
N PRO A 430 10.64 9.33 24.90
CA PRO A 430 10.58 9.05 23.48
C PRO A 430 11.94 9.30 22.82
N VAL A 431 12.29 8.48 21.82
CA VAL A 431 13.49 8.66 21.00
C VAL A 431 13.50 10.12 20.51
N ARG A 432 14.51 10.91 20.92
CA ARG A 432 14.60 12.35 20.63
C ARG A 432 14.33 12.59 19.14
N GLY A 433 13.26 13.32 18.83
CA GLY A 433 12.88 13.69 17.46
C GLY A 433 12.04 12.66 16.68
N CYS A 434 11.52 11.60 17.30
CA CYS A 434 10.58 10.66 16.67
C CYS A 434 9.16 10.85 17.22
N LEU A 435 8.34 11.64 16.51
CA LEU A 435 6.92 11.79 16.78
C LEU A 435 6.14 10.66 16.08
N LEU A 436 5.27 9.98 16.83
CA LEU A 436 4.41 8.90 16.30
C LEU A 436 3.01 9.39 15.91
N GLN A 437 2.56 10.51 16.49
CA GLN A 437 1.27 11.12 16.20
C GLN A 437 1.47 12.38 15.35
N LEU A 438 1.39 12.21 14.03
CA LEU A 438 1.55 13.29 13.06
C LEU A 438 0.21 13.59 12.44
N ILE A 439 -0.43 14.67 12.90
CA ILE A 439 -1.71 15.14 12.36
C ILE A 439 -1.65 16.65 12.18
N ASP A 440 -2.17 17.12 11.06
CA ASP A 440 -2.32 18.56 10.81
C ASP A 440 -3.48 19.14 11.64
N SER A 441 -3.36 20.42 11.97
CA SER A 441 -4.35 21.14 12.77
C SER A 441 -5.18 22.14 11.96
N CYS A 442 -4.78 22.42 10.72
CA CYS A 442 -5.45 23.42 9.89
C CYS A 442 -6.80 22.89 9.35
N PRO A 443 -7.87 23.71 9.34
CA PRO A 443 -9.23 23.22 9.17
C PRO A 443 -9.73 23.14 7.72
N TRP A 444 -8.88 23.23 6.70
CA TRP A 444 -9.31 23.21 5.29
C TRP A 444 -8.39 22.35 4.41
N PRO A 445 -8.90 21.77 3.32
CA PRO A 445 -8.09 20.96 2.40
C PRO A 445 -6.98 21.80 1.75
N HIS A 446 -5.81 21.20 1.56
CA HIS A 446 -4.62 21.84 0.99
C HIS A 446 -4.06 23.02 1.80
N CYS A 447 -4.37 23.10 3.10
CA CYS A 447 -3.63 24.00 3.98
C CYS A 447 -2.20 23.54 4.24
N ASN A 448 -1.91 22.25 4.04
CA ASN A 448 -0.57 21.72 4.11
C ASN A 448 0.15 21.96 2.76
N PRO A 449 1.32 22.62 2.77
CA PRO A 449 2.01 22.98 1.54
C PRO A 449 2.68 21.80 0.82
N SER A 450 2.88 20.69 1.53
CA SER A 450 3.44 19.46 0.96
C SER A 450 2.37 18.55 0.34
N CYS A 451 1.11 18.99 0.30
CA CYS A 451 0.05 18.21 -0.33
C CYS A 451 0.38 17.92 -1.80
N PRO A 452 -0.08 16.76 -2.33
CA PRO A 452 0.11 16.44 -3.74
C PRO A 452 -0.60 17.47 -4.63
N THR A 453 -0.17 17.55 -5.89
CA THR A 453 -0.81 18.44 -6.86
C THR A 453 -2.28 18.06 -7.02
N ILE A 454 -3.13 19.09 -7.05
CA ILE A 454 -4.58 18.94 -7.16
C ILE A 454 -4.92 18.62 -8.61
N ARG A 455 -5.80 17.65 -8.80
CA ARG A 455 -6.33 17.29 -10.13
C ARG A 455 -7.84 17.38 -10.12
N ASP A 456 -8.39 17.98 -11.17
CA ASP A 456 -9.83 17.99 -11.37
C ASP A 456 -10.35 16.55 -11.55
N GLN A 457 -11.39 16.18 -10.79
CA GLN A 457 -11.88 14.79 -10.75
C GLN A 457 -12.48 14.33 -12.09
N LEU A 458 -12.93 15.25 -12.95
CA LEU A 458 -13.56 14.93 -14.24
C LEU A 458 -12.55 14.92 -15.38
N THR A 459 -11.67 15.91 -15.42
CA THR A 459 -10.76 16.18 -16.54
C THR A 459 -9.35 15.68 -16.30
N GLY A 460 -8.98 15.42 -15.03
CA GLY A 460 -7.63 15.03 -14.63
C GLY A 460 -6.58 16.14 -14.77
N GLN A 461 -6.99 17.36 -15.12
CA GLN A 461 -6.08 18.50 -15.29
C GLN A 461 -5.58 19.01 -13.94
N GLU A 462 -4.31 19.41 -13.90
CA GLU A 462 -3.70 19.98 -12.70
C GLU A 462 -4.26 21.38 -12.40
N MET A 463 -4.50 21.63 -11.12
CA MET A 463 -5.01 22.90 -10.62
C MET A 463 -4.04 23.46 -9.57
N SER A 464 -3.79 24.76 -9.64
CA SER A 464 -3.08 25.43 -8.54
C SER A 464 -3.92 25.43 -7.28
N VAL A 465 -3.27 25.47 -6.10
CA VAL A 465 -3.96 25.55 -4.80
C VAL A 465 -4.91 26.75 -4.74
N ILE A 466 -4.54 27.90 -5.32
CA ILE A 466 -5.42 29.08 -5.36
C ILE A 466 -6.64 28.85 -6.25
N GLN A 467 -6.46 28.27 -7.43
CA GLN A 467 -7.59 27.94 -8.30
C GLN A 467 -8.52 26.99 -7.56
N PHE A 468 -7.98 25.90 -7.01
CA PHE A 468 -8.75 24.94 -6.24
C PHE A 468 -9.49 25.60 -5.08
N LEU A 469 -8.81 26.37 -4.22
CA LEU A 469 -9.47 27.04 -3.09
C LEU A 469 -10.58 27.97 -3.56
N LYS A 470 -10.36 28.78 -4.61
CA LYS A 470 -11.43 29.60 -5.20
C LYS A 470 -12.60 28.75 -5.71
N HIS A 471 -12.32 27.60 -6.33
CA HIS A 471 -13.35 26.62 -6.69
C HIS A 471 -14.04 26.04 -5.44
N MET A 472 -13.35 25.86 -4.32
CA MET A 472 -13.93 25.42 -3.05
C MET A 472 -14.76 26.50 -2.33
N GLY A 473 -15.03 27.65 -2.98
CA GLY A 473 -15.75 28.76 -2.36
C GLY A 473 -14.91 29.54 -1.35
N PHE A 474 -13.59 29.38 -1.37
CA PHE A 474 -12.67 30.12 -0.52
C PHE A 474 -12.65 31.59 -0.90
N ASP A 475 -13.24 32.40 -0.03
CA ASP A 475 -13.12 33.85 -0.06
C ASP A 475 -11.92 34.27 0.79
N VAL A 476 -10.84 34.69 0.13
CA VAL A 476 -9.60 35.12 0.77
C VAL A 476 -9.87 36.22 1.81
N GLN A 477 -10.78 37.15 1.54
CA GLN A 477 -11.07 38.27 2.44
C GLN A 477 -11.77 37.76 3.71
N LYS A 478 -12.81 36.95 3.55
CA LYS A 478 -13.54 36.37 4.70
C LYS A 478 -12.64 35.45 5.52
N MET A 479 -11.83 34.63 4.87
CA MET A 479 -10.95 33.67 5.55
C MET A 479 -9.82 34.39 6.31
N ALA A 480 -9.23 35.42 5.69
CA ALA A 480 -8.24 36.27 6.35
C ALA A 480 -8.84 36.94 7.60
N GLN A 481 -10.09 37.42 7.50
CA GLN A 481 -10.81 37.98 8.65
C GLN A 481 -11.09 36.93 9.74
N GLN A 482 -11.51 35.72 9.39
CA GLN A 482 -11.74 34.61 10.33
C GLN A 482 -10.46 34.15 11.04
N GLN A 483 -9.33 34.21 10.35
CA GLN A 483 -8.02 33.82 10.89
C GLN A 483 -7.28 34.99 11.57
N GLY A 484 -7.85 36.21 11.58
CA GLY A 484 -7.19 37.39 12.11
C GLY A 484 -5.91 37.78 11.36
N MET A 485 -5.88 37.54 10.05
CA MET A 485 -4.73 37.72 9.16
C MET A 485 -5.02 38.75 8.07
N GLU A 486 -3.98 39.36 7.49
CA GLU A 486 -4.16 40.16 6.27
C GLU A 486 -4.38 39.27 5.03
N PRO A 487 -5.31 39.64 4.12
CA PRO A 487 -5.57 38.87 2.89
C PRO A 487 -4.33 38.65 2.02
N LYS A 488 -3.44 39.64 1.93
CA LYS A 488 -2.17 39.53 1.17
C LYS A 488 -1.22 38.52 1.80
N LYS A 489 -1.18 38.45 3.13
CA LYS A 489 -0.36 37.47 3.86
C LYS A 489 -0.90 36.06 3.65
N LEU A 490 -2.22 35.88 3.71
CA LEU A 490 -2.87 34.60 3.42
C LEU A 490 -2.61 34.14 1.98
N LEU A 491 -2.73 35.04 1.00
CA LEU A 491 -2.38 34.77 -0.40
C LEU A 491 -0.91 34.41 -0.59
N GLY A 492 0.00 35.07 0.14
CA GLY A 492 1.43 34.75 0.12
C GLY A 492 1.74 33.36 0.65
N MET A 493 1.08 32.95 1.74
CA MET A 493 1.21 31.59 2.30
C MET A 493 0.68 30.52 1.33
N LEU A 494 -0.45 30.79 0.68
CA LEU A 494 -1.06 29.89 -0.32
C LEU A 494 -0.21 29.74 -1.60
N ASN A 495 0.57 30.76 -1.96
CA ASN A 495 1.45 30.73 -3.14
C ASN A 495 2.82 30.11 -2.87
N ASN A 496 3.36 30.31 -1.66
CA ASN A 496 4.75 29.96 -1.35
C ASN A 496 4.90 28.69 -0.53
N GLY A 497 3.80 28.06 -0.12
CA GLY A 497 3.81 26.81 0.62
C GLY A 497 4.52 26.89 1.98
N ASN A 498 4.44 28.04 2.66
CA ASN A 498 5.08 28.28 3.98
C ASN A 498 4.08 28.84 4.99
#